data_AF-A0A124DXE4-F1
#
_entry.id   AF-A0A124DXE4-F1
#
_cell.length_a   1.000
_cell.length_b   1.000
_cell.length_c   1.000
_cell.angle_alpha   90.00
_cell.angle_beta   90.00
_cell.angle_gamma   90.00
#
_symmetry.space_group_name_H-M   'P 1'
#
loop_
_entity.id
_entity.type
_entity.pdbx_description
1 polymer ?
#
loop_
_entity_poly.entity_id
_entity_poly.type
_entity_poly.pdbx_seq_one_letter_code
_entity_poly.pdbx_strand_id
1 'polypeptide(L)'
;MNMKRVIIIGTMIVTMSFAGTAWGQSAISPIPTAKWSIVDLDTREGSSDELLSALNQPSEADLYQELYSGKSLRTIAEENNGNLNEVIAIQVRQLREQLDERLASGSISSEQHAAQQAELEELVTQSANTAYSLA
;
A
#
# COMPACT_ATOMS: atom_id res chain seq x y z
N MET A 1 13.41 26.66 -7.06
CA MET A 1 13.68 25.52 -6.16
C MET A 1 12.53 24.54 -6.37
N ASN A 2 12.77 23.42 -7.07
CA ASN A 2 11.70 22.58 -7.62
C ASN A 2 11.45 21.35 -6.72
N MET A 3 10.32 21.37 -6.00
CA MET A 3 9.89 20.37 -5.01
C MET A 3 9.31 19.09 -5.65
N LYS A 4 9.93 18.56 -6.71
CA LYS A 4 9.50 17.35 -7.43
C LYS A 4 10.04 16.04 -6.84
N ARG A 5 10.46 16.07 -5.58
CA ARG A 5 11.08 14.93 -4.88
C ARG A 5 10.39 14.84 -3.54
N VAL A 6 10.09 13.62 -3.08
CA VAL A 6 9.58 13.28 -1.74
C VAL A 6 8.05 13.23 -1.61
N ILE A 7 7.39 12.35 -2.36
CA ILE A 7 6.26 11.56 -1.83
C ILE A 7 6.48 10.13 -2.33
N ILE A 8 7.44 9.43 -1.72
CA ILE A 8 7.55 7.98 -1.81
C ILE A 8 6.83 7.45 -0.57
N ILE A 9 5.64 6.89 -0.77
CA ILE A 9 4.82 6.29 0.29
C ILE A 9 5.48 5.00 0.85
N GLY A 10 6.60 4.54 0.28
CA GLY A 10 7.25 3.28 0.64
C GLY A 10 8.46 3.33 1.60
N THR A 11 8.89 4.49 2.12
CA THR A 11 10.09 4.55 2.99
C THR A 11 9.85 5.26 4.31
N MET A 12 8.83 4.84 5.05
CA MET A 12 8.88 4.99 6.50
C MET A 12 9.72 3.84 7.04
N ILE A 13 11.05 4.01 7.01
CA ILE A 13 11.90 3.23 7.90
C ILE A 13 11.52 3.68 9.30
N VAL A 14 10.77 2.86 10.00
CA VAL A 14 10.62 2.96 11.45
C VAL A 14 11.99 2.55 12.04
N THR A 15 12.98 3.44 11.95
CA THR A 15 14.13 3.42 12.86
C THR A 15 13.66 4.01 14.18
N MET A 16 12.69 3.35 14.83
CA MET A 16 12.41 3.66 16.22
C MET A 16 13.47 2.91 17.02
N SER A 17 14.45 3.69 17.47
CA SER A 17 15.57 3.28 18.29
C SER A 17 15.14 2.34 19.41
N PHE A 18 15.53 1.07 19.29
CA PHE A 18 15.86 0.28 20.47
C PHE A 18 17.35 0.47 20.73
N ALA A 19 17.67 1.50 21.52
CA ALA A 19 18.98 1.63 22.12
C ALA A 19 19.11 0.57 23.21
N GLY A 20 20.05 -0.37 23.05
CA GLY A 20 20.43 -1.28 24.12
C GLY A 20 21.12 -2.55 23.67
N THR A 21 22.43 -2.44 23.38
CA THR A 21 23.53 -3.40 23.70
C THR A 21 23.36 -4.90 23.39
N ALA A 22 24.31 -5.67 22.89
CA ALA A 22 25.62 -5.54 22.27
C ALA A 22 26.08 -7.01 22.04
N TRP A 23 27.00 -7.23 21.09
CA TRP A 23 27.87 -8.42 20.96
C TRP A 23 27.18 -9.66 20.34
N GLY A 24 27.69 -10.30 19.30
CA GLY A 24 28.97 -10.19 18.63
C GLY A 24 29.37 -11.57 18.15
N GLN A 25 29.29 -11.85 16.85
CA GLN A 25 30.35 -12.57 16.13
C GLN A 25 30.08 -12.56 14.63
N SER A 26 31.15 -12.22 13.94
CA SER A 26 31.32 -12.21 12.50
C SER A 26 30.96 -13.55 11.86
N ALA A 27 30.04 -13.50 10.92
CA ALA A 27 30.19 -14.22 9.67
C ALA A 27 29.56 -13.34 8.58
N ILE A 28 30.36 -12.41 8.04
CA ILE A 28 30.10 -11.88 6.71
C ILE A 28 30.41 -13.04 5.75
N SER A 29 29.49 -14.01 5.68
CA SER A 29 29.42 -14.89 4.54
C SER A 29 29.09 -14.00 3.34
N PRO A 30 29.84 -14.06 2.23
CA PRO A 30 29.42 -13.37 1.02
C PRO A 30 28.02 -13.90 0.72
N ILE A 31 27.04 -13.02 0.80
CA ILE A 31 25.67 -13.32 0.41
C ILE A 31 25.83 -13.87 -1.02
N PRO A 32 25.61 -15.18 -1.27
CA PRO A 32 25.54 -15.62 -2.64
C PRO A 32 24.44 -14.77 -3.24
N THR A 33 24.69 -14.19 -4.40
CA THR A 33 23.68 -13.56 -5.23
C THR A 33 22.62 -14.61 -5.52
N ALA A 34 21.74 -14.87 -4.56
CA ALA A 34 20.43 -15.39 -4.75
C ALA A 34 19.78 -14.31 -5.59
N LYS A 35 19.91 -14.51 -6.90
CA LYS A 35 19.04 -14.02 -7.93
C LYS A 35 17.62 -14.05 -7.35
N TRP A 36 17.15 -12.90 -6.89
CA TRP A 36 15.75 -12.60 -6.67
C TRP A 36 15.10 -12.62 -8.06
N SER A 37 14.94 -13.83 -8.62
CA SER A 37 13.81 -14.08 -9.48
C SER A 37 12.62 -14.30 -8.56
N ILE A 38 11.43 -13.95 -9.03
CA ILE A 38 10.14 -13.90 -8.31
C ILE A 38 10.03 -12.54 -7.62
N VAL A 39 9.41 -11.52 -8.21
CA VAL A 39 8.03 -11.51 -8.69
C VAL A 39 7.95 -10.82 -10.05
N ASP A 40 7.17 -11.43 -10.91
CA ASP A 40 6.70 -10.95 -12.19
C ASP A 40 6.28 -9.47 -12.10
N LEU A 41 6.94 -8.58 -12.83
CA LEU A 41 6.57 -7.17 -12.91
C LEU A 41 5.25 -6.94 -13.68
N ASP A 42 4.60 -8.01 -14.13
CA ASP A 42 3.34 -8.01 -14.88
C ASP A 42 2.11 -7.83 -13.95
N THR A 43 2.22 -8.21 -12.67
CA THR A 43 1.05 -8.20 -11.75
C THR A 43 0.68 -6.80 -11.22
N ARG A 44 1.51 -5.78 -11.46
CA ARG A 44 1.31 -4.42 -10.92
C ARG A 44 0.60 -3.45 -11.87
N GLU A 45 0.41 -3.80 -13.15
CA GLU A 45 -0.48 -3.04 -14.06
C GLU A 45 -1.94 -3.40 -13.82
N GLY A 46 -2.26 -4.70 -13.70
CA GLY A 46 -3.64 -5.16 -13.53
C GLY A 46 -4.34 -4.62 -12.28
N SER A 47 -3.60 -4.43 -11.18
CA SER A 47 -4.17 -3.97 -9.90
C SER A 47 -4.57 -2.49 -9.92
N SER A 48 -3.81 -1.65 -10.63
CA SER A 48 -4.16 -0.25 -10.89
C SER A 48 -5.34 -0.16 -11.87
N ASP A 49 -5.31 -0.97 -12.93
CA ASP A 49 -6.37 -0.99 -13.94
C ASP A 49 -7.71 -1.48 -13.37
N GLU A 50 -7.69 -2.48 -12.49
CA GLU A 50 -8.88 -2.94 -11.76
C GLU A 50 -9.48 -1.83 -10.90
N LEU A 51 -8.65 -1.04 -10.21
CA LEU A 51 -9.12 0.07 -9.38
C LEU A 51 -9.75 1.18 -10.24
N LEU A 52 -9.11 1.53 -11.36
CA LEU A 52 -9.65 2.51 -12.31
C LEU A 52 -10.95 2.04 -12.93
N SER A 53 -11.01 0.77 -13.34
CA SER A 53 -12.23 0.15 -13.86
C SER A 53 -13.36 0.19 -12.83
N ALA A 54 -13.07 -0.15 -11.57
CA ALA A 54 -14.06 -0.12 -10.50
C ALA A 54 -14.54 1.31 -10.19
N LEU A 55 -13.66 2.32 -10.30
CA LEU A 55 -14.02 3.72 -10.15
C LEU A 55 -14.59 4.35 -11.42
N ASN A 56 -14.62 3.62 -12.54
CA ASN A 56 -14.93 4.10 -13.88
C ASN A 56 -14.13 5.37 -14.25
N GLN A 57 -12.84 5.37 -13.87
CA GLN A 57 -11.91 6.46 -14.13
C GLN A 57 -11.10 6.19 -15.40
N PRO A 58 -10.87 7.22 -16.24
CA PRO A 58 -10.16 7.05 -17.50
C PRO A 58 -8.64 6.90 -17.32
N SER A 59 -8.07 7.43 -16.23
CA SER A 59 -6.64 7.34 -15.94
C SER A 59 -6.33 7.50 -14.46
N GLU A 60 -5.17 6.97 -14.03
CA GLU A 60 -4.66 7.20 -12.68
C GLU A 60 -4.41 8.68 -12.40
N ALA A 61 -3.97 9.45 -13.41
CA ALA A 61 -3.69 10.88 -13.25
C ALA A 61 -4.95 11.67 -12.86
N ASP A 62 -6.09 11.34 -13.45
CA ASP A 62 -7.37 11.95 -13.13
C ASP A 62 -7.83 11.57 -11.72
N LEU A 63 -7.73 10.28 -11.36
CA LEU A 63 -7.98 9.81 -10.00
C LEU A 63 -7.11 10.56 -8.97
N TYR A 64 -5.81 10.71 -9.22
CA TYR A 64 -4.92 11.48 -8.33
C TYR A 64 -5.34 12.94 -8.23
N GLN A 65 -5.75 13.56 -9.32
CA GLN A 65 -6.20 14.94 -9.33
C GLN A 65 -7.48 15.13 -8.52
N GLU A 66 -8.41 14.19 -8.60
CA GLU A 66 -9.66 14.18 -7.83
C GLU A 66 -9.40 13.98 -6.33
N LEU A 67 -8.54 13.03 -5.96
CA LEU A 67 -8.11 12.85 -4.57
C LEU A 67 -7.39 14.09 -4.03
N TYR A 68 -6.54 14.73 -4.85
CA TYR A 68 -5.85 15.97 -4.48
C TYR A 68 -6.81 17.16 -4.32
N SER A 69 -7.92 17.16 -5.05
CA SER A 69 -9.01 18.14 -4.87
C SER A 69 -9.79 17.93 -3.57
N GLY A 70 -9.47 16.88 -2.80
CA GLY A 70 -10.07 16.56 -1.52
C GLY A 70 -11.29 15.66 -1.62
N LYS A 71 -11.55 15.03 -2.78
CA LYS A 71 -12.64 14.06 -2.90
C LYS A 71 -12.28 12.74 -2.24
N SER A 72 -13.30 12.04 -1.73
CA SER A 72 -13.16 10.65 -1.26
C SER A 72 -13.33 9.66 -2.40
N LEU A 73 -12.82 8.43 -2.27
CA LEU A 73 -13.05 7.38 -3.27
C LEU A 73 -14.54 7.08 -3.45
N ARG A 74 -15.34 7.18 -2.39
CA ARG A 74 -16.81 7.12 -2.48
C ARG A 74 -17.36 8.20 -3.37
N THR A 75 -16.96 9.46 -3.17
CA THR A 75 -17.42 10.59 -4.00
C THR A 75 -17.06 10.38 -5.46
N ILE A 76 -15.83 9.94 -5.73
CA ILE A 76 -15.36 9.67 -7.10
C ILE A 76 -16.17 8.52 -7.73
N ALA A 77 -16.43 7.45 -6.99
CA ALA A 77 -17.26 6.34 -7.45
C ALA A 77 -18.71 6.79 -7.73
N GLU A 78 -19.32 7.57 -6.84
CA GLU A 78 -20.68 8.10 -7.00
C GLU A 78 -20.80 9.00 -8.24
N GLU A 79 -19.84 9.89 -8.47
CA GLU A 79 -19.84 10.80 -9.62
C GLU A 79 -19.63 10.07 -10.95
N ASN A 80 -18.76 9.06 -10.98
CA ASN A 80 -18.42 8.33 -12.18
C ASN A 80 -19.27 7.07 -12.41
N ASN A 81 -20.29 6.83 -11.58
CA ASN A 81 -21.08 5.58 -11.59
C ASN A 81 -20.21 4.30 -11.41
N GLY A 82 -19.14 4.42 -10.62
CA GLY A 82 -18.29 3.31 -10.22
C GLY A 82 -18.90 2.47 -9.08
N ASN A 83 -18.23 1.36 -8.77
CA ASN A 83 -18.62 0.39 -7.76
C ASN A 83 -17.73 0.51 -6.53
N LEU A 84 -18.19 1.23 -5.50
CA LEU A 84 -17.44 1.43 -4.26
C LEU A 84 -17.11 0.10 -3.54
N ASN A 85 -18.02 -0.88 -3.58
CA ASN A 85 -17.78 -2.17 -2.91
C ASN A 85 -16.61 -2.93 -3.57
N GLU A 86 -16.53 -2.87 -4.90
CA GLU A 86 -15.44 -3.46 -5.67
C GLU A 86 -14.12 -2.74 -5.41
N VAL A 87 -14.14 -1.41 -5.33
CA VAL A 87 -12.98 -0.58 -4.94
C VAL A 87 -12.44 -0.97 -3.56
N ILE A 88 -13.32 -1.17 -2.58
CA ILE A 88 -12.94 -1.61 -1.23
C ILE A 88 -12.34 -3.02 -1.30
N ALA A 89 -12.98 -3.95 -2.00
CA ALA A 89 -12.51 -5.33 -2.13
C ALA A 89 -11.11 -5.41 -2.79
N ILE A 90 -10.89 -4.64 -3.85
CA ILE A 90 -9.59 -4.54 -4.55
C ILE A 90 -8.51 -4.03 -3.59
N GLN A 91 -8.78 -2.94 -2.87
CA GLN A 91 -7.81 -2.37 -1.91
C GLN A 91 -7.52 -3.31 -0.74
N VAL A 92 -8.54 -3.98 -0.19
CA VAL A 92 -8.35 -4.99 0.86
C VAL A 92 -7.46 -6.13 0.36
N ARG A 93 -7.72 -6.64 -0.87
CA ARG A 93 -6.90 -7.71 -1.46
C ARG A 93 -5.44 -7.28 -1.61
N GLN A 94 -5.18 -6.13 -2.23
CA GLN A 94 -3.82 -5.62 -2.44
C GLN A 94 -3.06 -5.41 -1.13
N LEU A 95 -3.71 -4.88 -0.10
CA LEU A 95 -3.07 -4.66 1.20
C LEU A 95 -2.83 -5.98 1.95
N ARG A 96 -3.70 -6.99 1.78
CA ARG A 96 -3.45 -8.35 2.33
C ARG A 96 -2.22 -8.97 1.69
N GLU A 97 -2.09 -8.89 0.37
CA GLU A 97 -0.92 -9.41 -0.35
C GLU A 97 0.38 -8.75 0.16
N GLN A 98 0.39 -7.43 0.33
CA GLN A 98 1.54 -6.73 0.91
C GLN A 98 1.81 -7.15 2.37
N LEU A 99 0.76 -7.41 3.15
CA LEU A 99 0.90 -7.87 4.53
C LEU A 99 1.48 -9.30 4.58
N ASP A 100 1.07 -10.17 3.66
CA ASP A 100 1.58 -11.54 3.50
C ASP A 100 3.06 -11.53 3.07
N GLU A 101 3.44 -10.65 2.13
CA GLU A 101 4.84 -10.45 1.74
C GLU A 101 5.70 -9.96 2.92
N ARG A 102 5.16 -9.08 3.76
CA ARG A 102 5.84 -8.60 4.97
C ARG A 102 6.01 -9.70 6.01
N LEU A 103 5.04 -10.61 6.13
CA LEU A 103 5.17 -11.79 6.98
C LEU A 103 6.22 -12.76 6.42
N ALA A 104 6.18 -13.03 5.12
CA ALA A 104 7.11 -13.93 4.43
C ALA A 104 8.55 -13.42 4.48
N SER A 105 8.75 -12.11 4.38
CA SER A 105 10.06 -11.45 4.53
C SER A 105 10.54 -11.38 5.99
N GLY A 106 9.71 -11.74 6.97
CA GLY A 106 10.02 -11.62 8.39
C GLY A 106 10.01 -10.18 8.92
N SER A 107 9.45 -9.24 8.15
CA SER A 107 9.34 -7.83 8.53
C SER A 107 8.28 -7.59 9.62
N ILE A 108 7.33 -8.52 9.79
CA ILE A 108 6.30 -8.53 10.83
C ILE A 108 6.17 -9.93 11.44
N SER A 109 5.71 -10.02 12.69
CA SER A 109 5.38 -11.31 13.32
C SER A 109 3.99 -11.82 12.91
N SER A 110 3.72 -13.11 13.11
CA SER A 110 2.39 -13.70 12.84
C SER A 110 1.28 -13.07 13.69
N GLU A 111 1.58 -12.64 14.92
CA GLU A 111 0.62 -11.93 15.78
C GLU A 111 0.28 -10.55 15.22
N GLN A 112 1.30 -9.82 14.74
CA GLN A 112 1.12 -8.52 14.09
C GLN A 112 0.35 -8.64 12.77
N HIS A 113 0.60 -9.70 12.00
CA HIS A 113 -0.14 -9.99 10.78
C HIS A 113 -1.63 -10.23 11.07
N ALA A 114 -1.95 -11.10 12.03
CA ALA A 114 -3.34 -11.38 12.40
C ALA A 114 -4.09 -10.15 12.91
N ALA A 115 -3.45 -9.31 13.74
CA ALA A 115 -4.04 -8.07 14.23
C ALA A 115 -4.34 -7.09 13.08
N GLN A 116 -3.35 -6.84 12.21
CA GLN A 116 -3.52 -5.95 11.06
C GLN A 116 -4.58 -6.49 10.08
N GLN A 117 -4.63 -7.80 9.86
CA GLN A 117 -5.59 -8.43 8.95
C GLN A 117 -7.03 -8.29 9.44
N ALA A 118 -7.27 -8.27 10.75
CA ALA A 118 -8.59 -8.07 11.34
C ALA A 118 -9.10 -6.62 11.20
N GLU A 119 -8.19 -5.64 11.32
CA GLU A 119 -8.54 -4.21 11.22
C GLU A 119 -8.59 -3.70 9.77
N LEU A 120 -7.94 -4.42 8.85
CA LEU A 120 -7.73 -3.95 7.48
C LEU A 120 -9.02 -3.58 6.76
N GLU A 121 -10.04 -4.42 6.85
CA GLU A 121 -11.30 -4.23 6.12
C GLU A 121 -12.05 -2.98 6.59
N GLU A 122 -12.09 -2.76 7.90
CA GLU A 122 -12.70 -1.58 8.51
C GLU A 122 -11.94 -0.31 8.14
N LEU A 123 -10.60 -0.34 8.22
CA LEU A 123 -9.74 0.78 7.86
C LEU A 123 -9.87 1.17 6.40
N VAL A 124 -9.91 0.21 5.48
CA VAL A 124 -10.09 0.47 4.03
C VAL A 124 -11.49 1.01 3.75
N THR A 125 -12.51 0.48 4.41
CA THR A 125 -13.87 1.00 4.27
C THR A 125 -13.94 2.44 4.77
N GLN A 126 -13.36 2.73 5.92
CA GLN A 126 -13.33 4.08 6.48
C GLN A 126 -12.52 5.03 5.60
N SER A 127 -11.36 4.60 5.09
CA SER A 127 -10.51 5.44 4.23
C SER A 127 -11.21 5.76 2.91
N ALA A 128 -11.89 4.79 2.29
CA ALA A 128 -12.64 5.01 1.04
C ALA A 128 -13.78 6.03 1.20
N ASN A 129 -14.35 6.12 2.40
CA ASN A 129 -15.42 7.06 2.73
C ASN A 129 -14.93 8.44 3.18
N THR A 130 -13.67 8.54 3.61
CA THR A 130 -13.10 9.76 4.17
C THR A 130 -12.52 10.64 3.05
N ALA A 131 -12.99 11.88 2.99
CA ALA A 131 -12.46 12.90 2.10
C ALA A 131 -11.23 13.53 2.74
N TYR A 132 -10.06 13.41 2.11
CA TYR A 132 -8.83 13.98 2.67
C TYR A 132 -8.76 15.48 2.34
N SER A 133 -9.30 16.32 3.23
CA SER A 133 -9.12 17.76 3.12
C SER A 133 -7.71 18.13 3.58
N LEU A 134 -6.83 18.52 2.65
CA LEU A 134 -5.56 19.15 2.98
C LEU A 134 -5.84 20.60 3.43
N ALA A 135 -6.30 20.76 4.67
CA ALA A 135 -6.50 22.06 5.30
C ALA A 135 -5.17 22.72 5.70
#